data_AF-A0A4Q6BD35-F1
#
_entry.id   AF-A0A4Q6BD35-F1
#
_cell.length_a   1.000
_cell.length_b   1.000
_cell.length_c   1.000
_cell.angle_alpha   90.00
_cell.angle_beta   90.00
_cell.angle_gamma   90.00
#
_symmetry.space_group_name_H-M   'P 1'
#
loop_
_entity.id
_entity.type
_entity.pdbx_description
1 polymer ?
#
loop_
_entity_poly.entity_id
_entity_poly.type
_entity_poly.pdbx_seq_one_letter_code
_entity_poly.pdbx_strand_id
1 'polypeptide(L)'
;MNPNDVVQNIIRILRTEFPVLLDIDLKPDTALLSNGLLDSFAMVTLLASLEQDYAINVDADTLDVMLFETPNSIASIVFDPKYHMKG
;
A
#
# COMPACT_ATOMS: atom_id res chain seq x y z
N MET A 1 8.94 9.84 -9.59
CA MET A 1 8.35 10.10 -8.26
C MET A 1 9.45 9.99 -7.20
N ASN A 2 9.42 10.84 -6.18
CA ASN A 2 10.34 10.74 -5.04
C ASN A 2 9.85 9.61 -4.10
N PRO A 3 10.72 8.64 -3.72
CA PRO A 3 10.36 7.56 -2.80
C PRO A 3 9.71 8.01 -1.49
N ASN A 4 10.24 9.06 -0.88
CA ASN A 4 9.71 9.56 0.39
C ASN A 4 8.28 10.09 0.24
N ASP A 5 8.00 10.81 -0.85
CA ASP A 5 6.69 11.40 -1.10
C ASP A 5 5.63 10.30 -1.35
N VAL A 6 6.00 9.22 -2.04
CA VAL A 6 5.12 8.06 -2.27
C VAL A 6 4.78 7.36 -0.96
N VAL A 7 5.76 7.16 -0.07
CA VAL A 7 5.53 6.53 1.24
C VAL A 7 4.61 7.39 2.11
N GLN A 8 4.84 8.71 2.16
CA GLN A 8 3.95 9.63 2.89
C GLN A 8 2.53 9.63 2.32
N ASN A 9 2.40 9.54 1.00
CA ASN A 9 1.10 9.43 0.36
C ASN A 9 0.41 8.09 0.67
N ILE A 10 1.15 6.98 0.73
CA ILE A 10 0.61 5.68 1.17
C ILE A 10 0.11 5.75 2.61
N ILE A 11 0.86 6.36 3.52
CA ILE A 11 0.42 6.57 4.90
C ILE A 11 -0.87 7.41 4.94
N ARG A 12 -0.99 8.42 4.08
CA ARG A 12 -2.23 9.20 3.94
C ARG A 12 -3.39 8.32 3.43
N ILE A 13 -3.18 7.51 2.39
CA ILE A 13 -4.20 6.60 1.85
C ILE A 13 -4.65 5.62 2.94
N LEU A 14 -3.71 4.99 3.64
CA LEU A 14 -3.98 4.07 4.75
C LEU A 14 -4.89 4.71 5.80
N ARG A 15 -4.61 5.95 6.21
CA ARG A 15 -5.46 6.68 7.16
C ARG A 15 -6.82 7.10 6.60
N THR A 16 -6.92 7.27 5.29
CA THR A 16 -8.17 7.65 4.62
C THR A 16 -9.10 6.44 4.52
N GLU A 17 -8.58 5.30 4.10
CA GLU A 17 -9.35 4.08 3.88
C GLU A 17 -9.64 3.31 5.19
N PHE A 18 -8.73 3.40 6.17
CA PHE A 18 -8.80 2.63 7.40
C PHE A 18 -8.77 3.56 8.63
N PRO A 19 -9.95 4.01 9.11
CA PRO A 19 -10.05 4.94 10.24
C PRO A 19 -9.37 4.44 11.53
N VAL A 20 -9.25 3.12 11.71
CA VAL A 20 -8.52 2.50 12.84
C VAL A 20 -7.05 2.92 12.91
N LEU A 21 -6.49 3.42 11.81
CA LEU A 21 -5.09 3.85 11.71
C LEU A 21 -4.87 5.34 12.03
N LEU A 22 -5.94 6.12 12.26
CA LEU A 22 -5.83 7.57 12.50
C LEU A 22 -5.07 7.90 13.78
N ASP A 23 -5.31 7.13 14.83
CA ASP A 23 -4.69 7.33 16.16
C ASP A 23 -3.37 6.56 16.32
N ILE A 24 -2.89 5.92 15.25
CA ILE A 24 -1.64 5.15 15.26
C ILE A 24 -0.50 6.01 14.69
N ASP A 25 0.63 6.01 15.40
CA ASP A 25 1.90 6.54 14.90
C ASP A 25 2.49 5.60 13.83
N LEU A 26 1.85 5.61 12.65
CA LEU A 26 2.29 4.85 11.49
C LEU A 26 3.60 5.42 10.93
N LYS A 27 4.64 4.60 10.98
CA LYS A 27 5.95 4.87 10.38
C LYS A 27 6.11 4.07 9.09
N PRO A 28 7.05 4.47 8.21
CA PRO A 28 7.34 3.77 6.96
C PRO A 28 7.60 2.25 7.08
N ASP A 29 8.10 1.81 8.23
CA ASP A 29 8.47 0.43 8.57
C ASP A 29 7.49 -0.24 9.54
N THR A 30 6.40 0.43 9.91
CA THR A 30 5.39 -0.17 10.79
C THR A 30 4.74 -1.35 10.10
N ALA A 31 4.84 -2.51 10.74
CA ALA A 31 4.14 -3.73 10.37
C ALA A 31 2.62 -3.52 10.48
N LEU A 32 1.90 -3.76 9.39
CA LEU A 32 0.45 -3.58 9.26
C LEU A 32 -0.27 -4.89 9.49
N LEU A 33 0.16 -5.97 8.84
CA LEU A 33 -0.49 -7.27 8.93
C LEU A 33 -0.03 -8.03 10.18
N SER A 34 1.28 -8.09 10.46
CA SER A 34 1.78 -8.84 11.62
C SER A 34 1.33 -8.25 12.96
N ASN A 35 1.05 -6.94 13.00
CA ASN A 35 0.51 -6.26 14.17
C ASN A 35 -1.03 -6.29 14.24
N GLY A 36 -1.70 -6.91 13.25
CA GLY A 36 -3.15 -6.99 13.18
C GLY A 36 -3.84 -5.64 12.94
N LEU A 37 -3.12 -4.65 12.38
CA LEU A 37 -3.67 -3.34 12.05
C LEU A 37 -4.51 -3.39 10.78
N LEU A 38 -4.17 -4.29 9.85
CA LEU A 38 -4.91 -4.60 8.65
C LEU A 38 -5.10 -6.12 8.53
N ASP A 39 -6.17 -6.51 7.84
CA ASP A 39 -6.40 -7.88 7.41
C ASP A 39 -6.11 -8.04 5.91
N SER A 40 -6.21 -9.27 5.41
CA SER A 40 -6.00 -9.56 3.98
C SER A 40 -7.08 -8.95 3.07
N PHE A 41 -8.27 -8.61 3.59
CA PHE A 41 -9.33 -8.00 2.78
C PHE A 41 -9.07 -6.52 2.53
N ALA A 42 -8.45 -5.82 3.49
CA ALA A 42 -7.99 -4.45 3.35
C ALA A 42 -7.03 -4.24 2.16
N MET A 43 -6.32 -5.29 1.74
CA MET A 43 -5.40 -5.25 0.59
C MET A 43 -6.11 -4.85 -0.71
N VAL A 44 -7.34 -5.34 -0.94
CA VAL A 44 -8.10 -5.05 -2.17
C VAL A 44 -8.49 -3.57 -2.21
N THR A 45 -8.98 -3.03 -1.09
CA THR A 45 -9.31 -1.61 -0.97
C THR A 45 -8.07 -0.74 -1.19
N LEU A 46 -6.96 -1.09 -0.54
CA LEU A 46 -5.70 -0.36 -0.70
C LEU A 46 -5.21 -0.38 -2.15
N LEU A 47 -5.25 -1.53 -2.82
CA LEU A 47 -4.87 -1.66 -4.23
C LEU A 47 -5.69 -0.74 -5.12
N ALA A 48 -7.03 -0.75 -4.97
CA ALA A 48 -7.90 0.12 -5.75
C ALA A 48 -7.55 1.62 -5.55
N SER A 49 -7.27 2.03 -4.32
CA SER A 49 -6.84 3.41 -4.03
C SER A 49 -5.46 3.74 -4.64
N LEU A 50 -4.52 2.79 -4.66
CA LEU A 50 -3.21 2.98 -5.31
C LEU A 50 -3.33 3.11 -6.83
N GLU A 51 -4.12 2.26 -7.46
CA GLU A 51 -4.40 2.32 -8.91
C GLU A 51 -4.99 3.66 -9.31
N GLN A 52 -5.97 4.14 -8.52
CA GLN A 52 -6.59 5.43 -8.74
C GLN A 52 -5.62 6.61 -8.52
N ASP A 53 -4.91 6.65 -7.39
CA ASP A 53 -4.04 7.77 -7.03
C ASP A 53 -2.79 7.88 -7.94
N TYR A 54 -2.28 6.76 -8.43
CA TYR A 54 -1.07 6.71 -9.26
C TYR A 54 -1.32 6.45 -10.74
N ALA A 55 -2.57 6.26 -11.15
CA ALA A 55 -2.95 5.89 -12.51
C ALA A 55 -2.19 4.65 -13.04
N ILE A 56 -2.02 3.66 -12.17
CA ILE A 56 -1.42 2.35 -12.47
C ILE A 56 -2.50 1.28 -12.52
N ASN A 57 -2.19 0.12 -13.11
CA ASN A 57 -3.06 -1.05 -13.11
C ASN A 57 -2.22 -2.23 -12.59
N VAL A 58 -2.58 -2.79 -11.45
CA VAL A 58 -1.77 -3.76 -10.72
C VAL A 58 -2.30 -5.16 -10.95
N ASP A 59 -1.41 -6.08 -11.33
CA ASP A 59 -1.75 -7.50 -11.44
C ASP A 59 -1.73 -8.14 -10.05
N ALA A 60 -2.91 -8.19 -9.40
CA ALA A 60 -3.07 -8.73 -8.05
C ALA A 60 -2.58 -10.18 -7.91
N ASP A 61 -2.61 -10.97 -9.00
CA ASP A 61 -2.16 -12.37 -8.98
C ASP A 61 -0.63 -12.50 -8.87
N THR A 62 0.11 -11.41 -9.15
CA THR A 62 1.58 -11.36 -9.06
C THR A 62 2.10 -10.88 -7.71
N LEU A 63 1.20 -10.46 -6.80
CA LEU A 63 1.57 -9.84 -5.54
C LEU A 63 1.75 -10.86 -4.41
N ASP A 64 2.86 -10.73 -3.70
CA ASP A 64 3.05 -11.40 -2.41
C ASP A 64 2.40 -10.55 -1.31
N VAL A 65 1.72 -11.22 -0.36
CA VAL A 65 1.17 -10.60 0.85
C VAL A 65 2.21 -9.80 1.62
N MET A 66 3.48 -10.20 1.57
CA MET A 66 4.61 -9.50 2.22
C MET A 66 4.82 -8.08 1.67
N LEU A 67 4.32 -7.77 0.47
CA LEU A 67 4.36 -6.41 -0.08
C LEU A 67 3.44 -5.45 0.68
N PHE A 68 2.47 -5.96 1.44
CA PHE A 68 1.51 -5.19 2.22
C PHE A 68 1.91 -5.07 3.69
N GLU A 69 3.04 -5.66 4.08
CA GLU A 69 3.48 -5.69 5.47
C GLU A 69 3.79 -4.29 6.01
N THR A 70 4.38 -3.40 5.20
CA THR A 70 4.75 -2.05 5.65
C THR A 70 4.47 -1.00 4.57
N PRO A 71 4.28 0.28 4.92
CA PRO A 71 4.15 1.35 3.93
C PRO A 71 5.32 1.42 2.92
N ASN A 72 6.54 1.13 3.35
CA ASN A 72 7.71 1.02 2.46
C ASN A 72 7.58 -0.13 1.46
N SER A 73 7.12 -1.30 1.93
CA SER A 73 6.88 -2.45 1.06
C SER A 73 5.82 -2.12 0.01
N ILE A 74 4.72 -1.48 0.44
CA ILE A 74 3.61 -1.08 -0.44
C ILE A 74 4.10 -0.10 -1.52
N ALA A 75 5.00 0.83 -1.18
CA ALA A 75 5.58 1.76 -2.15
C ALA A 75 6.28 1.06 -3.31
N SER A 76 6.83 -0.14 -3.07
CA SER A 76 7.48 -0.92 -4.12
C SER A 76 6.49 -1.35 -5.22
N ILE A 77 5.21 -1.53 -4.90
CA ILE A 77 4.16 -1.83 -5.88
C ILE A 77 4.01 -0.68 -6.88
N VAL A 78 4.10 0.57 -6.41
CA VAL A 78 3.99 1.77 -7.25
C VAL A 78 5.22 1.94 -8.14
N PHE A 79 6.41 1.62 -7.63
CA PHE A 79 7.67 1.86 -8.33
C PHE A 79 8.09 0.78 -9.31
N ASP A 80 7.69 -0.48 -9.08
CA ASP A 80 8.19 -1.62 -9.85
C ASP A 80 7.18 -2.04 -10.93
N PRO A 81 7.47 -1.79 -12.22
CA PRO A 81 6.55 -2.10 -13.32
C PRO A 81 6.25 -3.58 -13.48
N LYS A 82 7.02 -4.48 -12.84
CA LYS A 82 6.75 -5.92 -12.91
C LYS A 82 5.41 -6.29 -12.26
N TYR A 83 4.89 -5.46 -11.36
CA TYR A 83 3.60 -5.65 -10.72
C TYR A 83 2.45 -5.04 -11.53
N HIS A 84 2.75 -4.32 -12.62
CA HIS A 84 1.74 -3.64 -13.40
C HIS A 84 1.31 -4.50 -14.59
N MET A 85 0.01 -4.54 -14.86
CA MET A 85 -0.49 -5.22 -16.05
C MET A 85 0.12 -4.57 -17.29
N LYS A 86 0.71 -5.40 -18.17
CA LYS A 86 1.08 -4.94 -19.50
C LYS A 86 -0.20 -4.80 -20.31
N GLY A 87 -0.49 -3.58 -20.76
CA GLY A 87 -1.58 -3.30 -21.70
C GLY A 87 -1.42 -4.04 -23.02
#